data_AF-A0A1S9CAM9-F1
#
_entry.id   AF-A0A1S9CAM9-F1
#
_cell.length_a   1.000
_cell.length_b   1.000
_cell.length_c   1.000
_cell.angle_alpha   90.00
_cell.angle_beta   90.00
_cell.angle_gamma   90.00
#
_symmetry.space_group_name_H-M   'P 1'
#
loop_
_entity.id
_entity.type
_entity.pdbx_description
1 polymer ?
#
loop_
_entity_poly.entity_id
_entity_poly.type
_entity_poly.pdbx_seq_one_letter_code
_entity_poly.pdbx_strand_id
1 'polypeptide(L)'
;MDKNFEFQMKDKVLDILCNLLGLDKNSESQETEEIVNVLSDLLEAIPYLKDDESDIIMKDTMSDLNHGKQSVIRENILFDRIIRSLFKLSNSCILGTINEFFDKNYEKEIKIDSIKKIFVMAYQYFTDTEIDILLRINKNYYHLKIQTSNNPDMTRNLLSYAFGTAEMKRLKPNSYEMPVQAVMFLEEHPDIEDQEMTVTLPNGEEKEYSVKTIRFWEYSVESLINEKMYCLLPLTIFKYKQELQSIANSNNPDKKELKDLEGKATELREAAQEVEIKIQQLRAENVILEDDMNVMLSALTDLKNHLLEKFVPDLY
;
A
#
# COMPACT_ATOMS: atom_id res chain seq x y z
N MET A 1 15.93 -27.56 9.30
CA MET A 1 15.80 -27.72 7.83
C MET A 1 17.12 -27.36 7.18
N ASP A 2 17.49 -28.09 6.14
CA ASP A 2 18.75 -27.91 5.42
C ASP A 2 18.64 -26.67 4.52
N LYS A 3 19.47 -25.64 4.76
CA LYS A 3 19.42 -24.34 4.04
C LYS A 3 19.53 -24.49 2.51
N ASN A 4 20.11 -25.61 2.07
CA ASN A 4 20.29 -25.93 0.65
C ASN A 4 18.97 -26.37 -0.02
N PHE A 5 18.05 -26.96 0.75
CA PHE A 5 16.73 -27.41 0.26
C PHE A 5 15.76 -26.23 0.10
N GLU A 6 15.82 -25.28 1.03
CA GLU A 6 15.02 -24.04 1.03
C GLU A 6 15.37 -23.16 -0.18
N PHE A 7 16.67 -23.04 -0.50
CA PHE A 7 17.16 -22.32 -1.68
C PHE A 7 16.72 -22.98 -3.01
N GLN A 8 16.83 -24.31 -3.10
CA GLN A 8 16.41 -25.05 -4.30
C GLN A 8 14.90 -25.03 -4.55
N MET A 9 14.08 -25.00 -3.50
CA MET A 9 12.62 -24.84 -3.63
C MET A 9 12.26 -23.42 -4.09
N LYS A 10 12.93 -22.40 -3.54
CA LYS A 10 12.75 -20.99 -3.93
C LYS A 10 13.03 -20.77 -5.41
N ASP A 11 14.16 -21.25 -5.93
CA ASP A 11 14.50 -21.14 -7.35
C ASP A 11 13.50 -21.86 -8.26
N LYS A 12 13.03 -23.05 -7.85
CA LYS A 12 12.11 -23.87 -8.66
C LYS A 12 10.69 -23.31 -8.69
N VAL A 13 10.23 -22.74 -7.58
CA VAL A 13 8.96 -22.02 -7.47
C VAL A 13 9.02 -20.74 -8.31
N LEU A 14 10.13 -20.00 -8.23
CA LEU A 14 10.35 -18.80 -9.03
C LEU A 14 10.34 -19.11 -10.54
N ASP A 15 10.97 -20.22 -10.95
CA ASP A 15 10.99 -20.65 -12.34
C ASP A 15 9.60 -20.99 -12.88
N ILE A 16 8.78 -21.69 -12.08
CA ILE A 16 7.40 -22.01 -12.44
C ILE A 16 6.55 -20.73 -12.55
N LEU A 17 6.76 -19.76 -11.64
CA LEU A 17 6.01 -18.51 -11.60
C LEU A 17 6.37 -17.55 -12.74
N CYS A 18 7.65 -17.42 -13.10
CA CYS A 18 8.07 -16.64 -14.27
C CYS A 18 7.46 -17.19 -15.57
N ASN A 19 7.44 -18.52 -15.73
CA ASN A 19 6.83 -19.19 -16.88
C ASN A 19 5.30 -19.02 -16.92
N LEU A 20 4.61 -19.03 -15.77
CA LEU A 20 3.16 -18.83 -15.68
C LEU A 20 2.71 -17.38 -15.93
N LEU A 21 3.55 -16.41 -15.58
CA LEU A 21 3.26 -14.98 -15.70
C LEU A 21 3.66 -14.39 -17.06
N GLY A 22 4.26 -15.20 -17.95
CA GLY A 22 4.81 -14.73 -19.23
C GLY A 22 5.95 -13.74 -19.06
N LEU A 23 6.67 -13.79 -17.93
CA LEU A 23 7.83 -12.95 -17.66
C LEU A 23 9.04 -13.60 -18.32
N ASP A 24 9.63 -12.94 -19.31
CA ASP A 24 10.89 -13.41 -19.89
C ASP A 24 11.99 -13.24 -18.84
N LYS A 25 12.62 -14.35 -18.44
CA LYS A 25 13.78 -14.37 -17.52
C LYS A 25 14.94 -13.47 -17.98
N ASN A 26 15.00 -13.16 -19.27
CA ASN A 26 16.01 -12.28 -19.85
C ASN A 26 15.57 -10.81 -19.95
N SER A 27 14.34 -10.48 -19.56
CA SER A 27 13.97 -9.08 -19.35
C SER A 27 14.49 -8.66 -17.98
N GLU A 28 15.57 -7.88 -17.96
CA GLU A 28 15.95 -7.05 -16.82
C GLU A 28 14.92 -5.92 -16.63
N SER A 29 13.62 -6.25 -16.66
CA SER A 29 12.57 -5.28 -16.36
C SER A 29 12.41 -5.22 -14.84
N GLN A 30 12.30 -4.00 -14.34
CA GLN A 30 12.05 -3.70 -12.94
C GLN A 30 10.81 -4.46 -12.39
N GLU A 31 9.84 -4.77 -13.26
CA GLU A 31 8.65 -5.57 -12.96
C GLU A 31 8.93 -7.03 -12.58
N THR A 32 9.86 -7.70 -13.29
CA THR A 32 10.20 -9.09 -13.02
C THR A 32 10.89 -9.19 -11.66
N GLU A 33 11.78 -8.25 -11.36
CA GLU A 33 12.45 -8.15 -10.07
C GLU A 33 11.47 -7.91 -8.92
N GLU A 34 10.41 -7.13 -9.13
CA GLU A 34 9.40 -6.83 -8.10
C GLU A 34 8.49 -7.99 -7.80
N ILE A 35 8.00 -8.69 -8.83
CA ILE A 35 7.22 -9.92 -8.64
C ILE A 35 8.09 -10.96 -7.90
N VAL A 36 9.36 -11.10 -8.29
CA VAL A 36 10.33 -11.96 -7.60
C VAL A 36 10.52 -11.53 -6.14
N ASN A 37 10.60 -10.24 -5.85
CA ASN A 37 10.75 -9.71 -4.49
C ASN A 37 9.51 -9.99 -3.63
N VAL A 38 8.30 -9.81 -4.16
CA VAL A 38 7.07 -10.09 -3.41
C VAL A 38 6.92 -11.60 -3.15
N LEU A 39 7.22 -12.44 -4.14
CA LEU A 39 7.23 -13.89 -3.96
C LEU A 39 8.31 -14.34 -2.98
N SER A 40 9.48 -13.69 -3.01
CA SER A 40 10.56 -13.90 -2.05
C SER A 40 10.12 -13.52 -0.63
N ASP A 41 9.48 -12.36 -0.48
CA ASP A 41 8.92 -11.87 0.78
C ASP A 41 7.85 -12.85 1.33
N LEU A 42 7.02 -13.42 0.47
CA LEU A 42 6.05 -14.46 0.84
C LEU A 42 6.74 -15.76 1.29
N LEU A 43 7.76 -16.21 0.56
CA LEU A 43 8.57 -17.38 0.93
C LEU A 43 9.29 -17.17 2.27
N GLU A 44 9.77 -15.96 2.57
CA GLU A 44 10.37 -15.61 3.86
C GLU A 44 9.36 -15.59 5.01
N ALA A 45 8.07 -15.43 4.69
CA ALA A 45 7.00 -15.45 5.68
C ALA A 45 6.54 -16.88 6.04
N ILE A 46 6.78 -17.87 5.16
CA ILE A 46 6.37 -19.29 5.34
C ILE A 46 6.80 -19.88 6.70
N PRO A 47 8.04 -19.69 7.20
CA PRO A 47 8.45 -20.26 8.49
C PRO A 47 7.69 -19.72 9.71
N TYR A 48 6.94 -18.63 9.53
CA TYR A 48 6.11 -18.01 10.58
C TYR A 48 4.64 -18.39 10.47
N LEU A 49 4.28 -19.20 9.46
CA LEU A 49 2.95 -19.75 9.28
C LEU A 49 2.78 -21.07 10.01
N LYS A 50 1.54 -21.39 10.39
CA LYS A 50 1.20 -22.79 10.70
C LYS A 50 1.18 -23.59 9.39
N ASP A 51 1.57 -24.87 9.45
CA ASP A 51 1.75 -25.72 8.26
C ASP A 51 0.53 -25.70 7.31
N ASP A 52 -0.69 -25.67 7.85
CA ASP A 52 -1.93 -25.63 7.04
C ASP A 52 -2.20 -24.25 6.39
N GLU A 53 -1.69 -23.15 6.97
CA GLU A 53 -1.90 -21.78 6.49
C GLU A 53 -1.00 -21.45 5.29
N SER A 54 0.25 -21.96 5.27
CA SER A 54 1.17 -21.78 4.14
C SER A 54 0.69 -22.45 2.86
N ASP A 55 0.12 -23.64 2.98
CA ASP A 55 -0.38 -24.39 1.82
C ASP A 55 -1.62 -23.74 1.20
N ILE A 56 -2.50 -23.16 2.03
CA ILE A 56 -3.69 -22.43 1.58
C ILE A 56 -3.28 -21.17 0.81
N ILE A 57 -2.44 -20.32 1.42
CA ILE A 57 -2.02 -19.05 0.79
C ILE A 57 -1.30 -19.30 -0.53
N MET A 58 -0.42 -20.30 -0.58
CA MET A 58 0.30 -20.65 -1.80
C MET A 58 -0.66 -21.16 -2.88
N LYS A 59 -1.65 -21.98 -2.50
CA LYS A 59 -2.65 -22.50 -3.44
C LYS A 59 -3.57 -21.39 -3.97
N ASP A 60 -4.00 -20.46 -3.14
CA ASP A 60 -4.86 -19.35 -3.54
C ASP A 60 -4.12 -18.38 -4.46
N THR A 61 -2.87 -18.05 -4.13
CA THR A 61 -1.97 -17.26 -4.99
C THR A 61 -1.79 -17.91 -6.36
N MET A 62 -1.49 -19.22 -6.39
CA MET A 62 -1.35 -19.96 -7.65
C MET A 62 -2.67 -20.07 -8.42
N SER A 63 -3.80 -20.17 -7.72
CA SER A 63 -5.12 -20.15 -8.33
C SER A 63 -5.38 -18.80 -9.02
N ASP A 64 -5.18 -17.69 -8.33
CA ASP A 64 -5.40 -16.34 -8.88
C ASP A 64 -4.55 -16.08 -10.12
N LEU A 65 -3.29 -16.50 -10.09
CA LEU A 65 -2.38 -16.43 -11.23
C LEU A 65 -2.87 -17.27 -12.42
N ASN A 66 -3.36 -18.49 -12.16
CA ASN A 66 -3.88 -19.38 -13.20
C ASN A 66 -5.24 -18.92 -13.78
N HIS A 67 -6.01 -18.12 -13.05
CA HIS A 67 -7.33 -17.64 -13.48
C HIS A 67 -7.30 -16.27 -14.19
N GLY A 68 -6.13 -15.83 -14.68
CA GLY A 68 -6.06 -14.63 -15.50
C GLY A 68 -6.03 -13.31 -14.70
N LYS A 69 -5.77 -13.34 -13.39
CA LYS A 69 -5.69 -12.13 -12.55
C LYS A 69 -4.33 -11.42 -12.61
N GLN A 70 -3.47 -11.71 -13.59
CA GLN A 70 -2.11 -11.16 -13.64
C GLN A 70 -2.10 -9.63 -13.69
N SER A 71 -3.07 -8.99 -14.35
CA SER A 71 -3.17 -7.52 -14.42
C SER A 71 -3.49 -6.88 -13.07
N VAL A 72 -4.42 -7.46 -12.30
CA VAL A 72 -4.77 -7.00 -10.94
C VAL A 72 -3.58 -7.17 -10.01
N ILE A 73 -2.88 -8.30 -10.10
CA ILE A 73 -1.69 -8.57 -9.29
C ILE A 73 -0.57 -7.58 -9.61
N ARG A 74 -0.31 -7.30 -10.90
CA ARG A 74 0.69 -6.30 -11.33
C ARG A 74 0.35 -4.91 -10.80
N GLU A 75 -0.90 -4.50 -10.90
CA GLU A 75 -1.37 -3.21 -10.36
C GLU A 75 -1.16 -3.11 -8.85
N ASN A 76 -1.50 -4.15 -8.09
CA ASN A 76 -1.33 -4.16 -6.64
C ASN A 76 0.15 -4.10 -6.23
N ILE A 77 1.03 -4.81 -6.94
CA ILE A 77 2.48 -4.76 -6.72
C ILE A 77 3.02 -3.36 -6.98
N LEU A 78 2.59 -2.73 -8.08
CA LEU A 78 2.97 -1.36 -8.41
C LEU A 78 2.54 -0.38 -7.31
N PHE A 79 1.29 -0.47 -6.84
CA PHE A 79 0.78 0.40 -5.78
C PHE A 79 1.50 0.17 -4.45
N ASP A 80 1.74 -1.09 -4.05
CA ASP A 80 2.52 -1.41 -2.85
C ASP A 80 3.93 -0.82 -2.93
N ARG A 81 4.61 -0.97 -4.08
CA ARG A 81 5.93 -0.39 -4.32
C ARG A 81 5.93 1.13 -4.16
N ILE A 82 5.00 1.81 -4.84
CA ILE A 82 4.87 3.27 -4.81
C ILE A 82 4.63 3.73 -3.37
N ILE A 83 3.66 3.15 -2.69
CA ILE A 83 3.30 3.57 -1.34
C ILE A 83 4.43 3.28 -0.35
N ARG A 84 5.07 2.11 -0.41
CA ARG A 84 6.23 1.79 0.45
C ARG A 84 7.42 2.69 0.18
N SER A 85 7.67 3.12 -1.06
CA SER A 85 8.77 4.05 -1.36
C SER A 85 8.50 5.43 -0.73
N LEU A 86 7.26 5.91 -0.76
CA LEU A 86 6.85 7.19 -0.16
C LEU A 86 6.97 7.20 1.38
N PHE A 87 6.74 6.06 2.04
CA PHE A 87 6.94 5.93 3.50
C PHE A 87 8.37 5.56 3.91
N LYS A 88 9.31 5.43 2.96
CA LYS A 88 10.75 5.30 3.19
C LYS A 88 11.52 6.61 3.00
N LEU A 89 10.83 7.67 2.61
CA LEU A 89 11.40 9.02 2.48
C LEU A 89 11.95 9.52 3.81
N SER A 90 12.70 10.63 3.75
CA SER A 90 13.27 11.24 4.94
C SER A 90 12.22 11.61 5.99
N ASN A 91 12.63 11.73 7.24
CA ASN A 91 11.77 12.20 8.33
C ASN A 91 11.06 13.51 7.97
N SER A 92 11.77 14.47 7.35
CA SER A 92 11.17 15.75 6.94
C SER A 92 9.97 15.59 6.00
N CYS A 93 9.92 14.50 5.22
CA CYS A 93 8.87 14.23 4.25
C CYS A 93 7.68 13.46 4.87
N ILE A 94 7.94 12.51 5.78
CA ILE A 94 6.91 11.60 6.33
C ILE A 94 6.33 12.02 7.69
N LEU A 95 6.99 12.93 8.41
CA LEU A 95 6.65 13.24 9.80
C LEU A 95 5.28 13.90 9.97
N GLY A 96 4.87 14.77 9.05
CA GLY A 96 3.54 15.37 9.07
C GLY A 96 2.46 14.28 9.01
N THR A 97 2.63 13.32 8.12
CA THR A 97 1.72 12.18 7.97
C THR A 97 1.64 11.33 9.25
N ILE A 98 2.78 11.05 9.87
CA ILE A 98 2.83 10.30 11.14
C ILE A 98 2.11 11.07 12.27
N ASN A 99 2.34 12.38 12.34
CA ASN A 99 1.74 13.22 13.36
C ASN A 99 0.21 13.29 13.21
N GLU A 100 -0.27 13.48 11.99
CA GLU A 100 -1.70 13.53 11.68
C GLU A 100 -2.38 12.18 11.91
N PHE A 101 -1.78 11.09 11.42
CA PHE A 101 -2.44 9.77 11.44
C PHE A 101 -2.49 9.15 12.83
N PHE A 102 -1.54 9.50 13.71
CA PHE A 102 -1.44 8.89 15.03
C PHE A 102 -1.69 9.87 16.17
N ASP A 103 -2.16 11.08 15.87
CA ASP A 103 -2.36 12.18 16.82
C ASP A 103 -1.10 12.37 17.69
N LYS A 104 0.02 12.68 17.01
CA LYS A 104 1.33 12.91 17.61
C LYS A 104 1.87 14.29 17.21
N ASN A 105 2.92 14.71 17.91
CA ASN A 105 3.62 15.96 17.63
C ASN A 105 5.13 15.73 17.74
N TYR A 106 5.62 14.79 16.94
CA TYR A 106 7.04 14.50 16.84
C TYR A 106 7.77 15.60 16.06
N GLU A 107 9.03 15.83 16.42
CA GLU A 107 9.93 16.78 15.78
C GLU A 107 10.91 16.07 14.83
N LYS A 108 11.59 16.82 13.94
CA LYS A 108 12.40 16.25 12.84
C LYS A 108 13.52 15.31 13.27
N GLU A 109 14.02 15.44 14.50
CA GLU A 109 15.19 14.70 15.02
C GLU A 109 14.87 13.29 15.54
N ILE A 110 13.64 12.79 15.36
CA ILE A 110 13.26 11.46 15.84
C ILE A 110 13.88 10.32 15.02
N LYS A 111 14.24 9.22 15.67
CA LYS A 111 14.63 7.99 14.95
C LYS A 111 13.37 7.22 14.55
N ILE A 112 13.13 7.13 13.24
CA ILE A 112 12.08 6.30 12.65
C ILE A 112 12.76 5.07 12.05
N ASP A 113 12.57 3.91 12.66
CA ASP A 113 12.98 2.65 12.09
C ASP A 113 11.78 2.08 11.33
N SER A 114 11.81 2.13 10.00
CA SER A 114 10.84 1.40 9.18
C SER A 114 11.10 -0.09 9.35
N ILE A 115 10.12 -0.82 9.89
CA ILE A 115 10.25 -2.26 10.10
C ILE A 115 9.61 -2.94 8.91
N LYS A 116 10.45 -3.41 7.99
CA LYS A 116 10.02 -4.36 6.97
C LYS A 116 9.70 -5.67 7.68
N LYS A 117 8.44 -5.90 8.01
CA LYS A 117 7.98 -7.23 8.38
C LYS A 117 6.61 -7.49 7.77
N ILE A 118 6.59 -8.47 6.89
CA ILE A 118 5.40 -9.09 6.33
C ILE A 118 4.60 -9.72 7.47
N PHE A 119 3.37 -9.25 7.67
CA PHE A 119 2.38 -9.96 8.47
C PHE A 119 1.55 -10.79 7.49
N VAL A 120 1.37 -12.07 7.80
CA VAL A 120 0.89 -13.02 6.79
C VAL A 120 -0.58 -12.80 6.41
N MET A 121 -1.38 -12.20 7.30
CA MET A 121 -2.74 -11.80 6.94
C MET A 121 -2.79 -10.61 5.97
N ALA A 122 -1.69 -9.87 5.77
CA ALA A 122 -1.59 -8.82 4.75
C ALA A 122 -1.50 -9.37 3.32
N TYR A 123 -1.23 -10.67 3.17
CA TYR A 123 -1.12 -11.36 1.88
C TYR A 123 -2.24 -12.37 1.65
N GLN A 124 -3.33 -12.29 2.43
CA GLN A 124 -4.43 -13.24 2.24
C GLN A 124 -5.02 -13.17 0.83
N TYR A 125 -4.80 -12.10 0.07
CA TYR A 125 -5.14 -12.05 -1.34
C TYR A 125 -4.16 -11.15 -2.10
N PHE A 126 -3.43 -11.69 -3.07
CA PHE A 126 -2.71 -10.86 -4.07
C PHE A 126 -3.68 -10.00 -4.91
N THR A 127 -4.98 -10.21 -4.74
CA THR A 127 -6.06 -9.45 -5.36
C THR A 127 -6.58 -8.33 -4.47
N ASP A 128 -6.27 -8.32 -3.18
CA ASP A 128 -6.77 -7.30 -2.26
C ASP A 128 -5.74 -6.19 -2.10
N THR A 129 -6.22 -4.97 -2.20
CA THR A 129 -5.38 -3.78 -2.37
C THR A 129 -4.99 -3.16 -1.03
N GLU A 130 -4.55 -4.02 -0.11
CA GLU A 130 -4.24 -3.66 1.27
C GLU A 130 -2.74 -3.60 1.49
N ILE A 131 -2.24 -2.45 1.95
CA ILE A 131 -0.81 -2.21 2.17
C ILE A 131 -0.60 -1.87 3.64
N ASP A 132 0.10 -2.76 4.35
CA ASP A 132 0.46 -2.56 5.75
C ASP A 132 1.88 -1.97 5.89
N ILE A 133 1.99 -0.92 6.69
CA ILE A 133 3.24 -0.23 7.03
C ILE A 133 3.39 -0.25 8.55
N LEU A 134 4.44 -0.93 9.02
CA LEU A 134 4.80 -0.97 10.43
C LEU A 134 6.03 -0.09 10.69
N LEU A 135 5.82 0.96 11.47
CA LEU A 135 6.87 1.88 11.89
C LEU A 135 7.21 1.63 13.36
N ARG A 136 8.50 1.75 13.70
CA ARG A 136 8.93 1.90 15.08
C ARG A 136 9.50 3.29 15.26
N ILE A 137 8.88 4.02 16.16
CA ILE A 137 9.30 5.37 16.54
C ILE A 137 9.62 5.34 18.02
N ASN A 138 10.89 5.55 18.36
CA ASN A 138 11.41 5.34 19.71
C ASN A 138 11.14 3.89 20.21
N LYS A 139 10.25 3.74 21.20
CA LYS A 139 9.85 2.45 21.79
C LYS A 139 8.45 2.01 21.38
N ASN A 140 7.72 2.86 20.66
CA ASN A 140 6.35 2.62 20.27
C ASN A 140 6.28 2.11 18.84
N TYR A 141 5.25 1.33 18.58
CA TYR A 141 4.99 0.79 17.26
C TYR A 141 3.70 1.36 16.71
N TYR A 142 3.76 1.70 15.43
CA TYR A 142 2.71 2.35 14.69
C TYR A 142 2.41 1.52 13.47
N HIS A 143 1.14 1.24 13.24
CA HIS A 143 0.67 0.46 12.11
C HIS A 143 -0.25 1.34 11.27
N LEU A 144 0.12 1.53 10.01
CA LEU A 144 -0.72 2.18 9.02
C LEU A 144 -1.17 1.13 8.01
N LYS A 145 -2.48 0.97 7.88
CA LYS A 145 -3.09 0.17 6.83
C LYS A 145 -3.62 1.09 5.73
N ILE A 146 -3.28 0.82 4.48
CA ILE A 146 -3.73 1.61 3.33
C ILE A 146 -4.58 0.72 2.43
N GLN A 147 -5.74 1.21 2.03
CA GLN A 147 -6.67 0.53 1.13
C GLN A 147 -6.86 1.31 -0.16
N THR A 148 -6.79 0.60 -1.29
CA THR A 148 -7.25 1.14 -2.57
C THR A 148 -8.71 0.76 -2.90
N SER A 149 -9.31 -0.14 -2.12
CA SER A 149 -10.72 -0.58 -2.26
C SER A 149 -11.32 -0.88 -0.89
N ASN A 150 -12.62 -0.66 -0.71
CA ASN A 150 -13.31 -0.91 0.56
C ASN A 150 -13.42 -2.42 0.87
N ASN A 151 -12.81 -2.88 1.97
CA ASN A 151 -12.96 -4.27 2.46
C ASN A 151 -13.89 -4.32 3.69
N PRO A 152 -15.00 -5.10 3.65
CA PRO A 152 -15.93 -5.22 4.77
C PRO A 152 -15.35 -5.90 6.03
N ASP A 153 -14.27 -6.68 5.91
CA ASP A 153 -13.63 -7.36 7.06
C ASP A 153 -12.52 -6.52 7.73
N MET A 154 -12.43 -5.22 7.41
CA MET A 154 -11.33 -4.34 7.81
C MET A 154 -11.08 -4.29 9.31
N THR A 155 -12.15 -4.05 10.08
CA THR A 155 -12.14 -4.00 11.54
C THR A 155 -11.52 -5.26 12.14
N ARG A 156 -11.90 -6.45 11.63
CA ARG A 156 -11.34 -7.73 12.09
C ARG A 156 -9.86 -7.84 11.74
N ASN A 157 -9.48 -7.43 10.54
CA ASN A 157 -8.09 -7.51 10.06
C ASN A 157 -7.16 -6.62 10.89
N LEU A 158 -7.60 -5.41 11.24
CA LEU A 158 -6.87 -4.48 12.11
C LEU A 158 -6.61 -5.09 13.50
N LEU A 159 -7.66 -5.67 14.11
CA LEU A 159 -7.54 -6.30 15.42
C LEU A 159 -6.61 -7.52 15.40
N SER A 160 -6.76 -8.38 14.38
CA SER A 160 -5.89 -9.57 14.22
C SER A 160 -4.42 -9.16 14.06
N TYR A 161 -4.15 -8.16 13.22
CA TYR A 161 -2.80 -7.61 13.03
C TYR A 161 -2.24 -7.05 14.33
N ALA A 162 -3.05 -6.31 15.10
CA ALA A 162 -2.65 -5.73 16.37
C ALA A 162 -2.21 -6.79 17.38
N PHE A 163 -2.99 -7.88 17.51
CA PHE A 163 -2.65 -9.01 18.36
C PHE A 163 -1.36 -9.69 17.92
N GLY A 164 -1.26 -10.11 16.66
CA GLY A 164 -0.04 -10.76 16.16
C GLY A 164 1.20 -9.90 16.37
N THR A 165 1.07 -8.59 16.14
CA THR A 165 2.14 -7.61 16.39
C THR A 165 2.55 -7.59 17.86
N ALA A 166 1.58 -7.60 18.78
CA ALA A 166 1.84 -7.61 20.22
C ALA A 166 2.53 -8.90 20.66
N GLU A 167 2.16 -10.06 20.09
CA GLU A 167 2.77 -11.35 20.40
C GLU A 167 4.25 -11.38 20.02
N MET A 168 4.57 -10.94 18.81
CA MET A 168 5.96 -10.90 18.34
C MET A 168 6.86 -10.02 19.20
N LYS A 169 6.30 -8.95 19.76
CA LYS A 169 7.08 -7.90 20.42
C LYS A 169 7.22 -8.11 21.91
N ARG A 170 6.58 -9.12 22.50
CA ARG A 170 6.47 -9.39 23.94
C ARG A 170 7.64 -8.83 24.76
N LEU A 171 7.54 -7.54 25.13
CA LEU A 171 8.63 -6.77 25.75
C LEU A 171 8.79 -7.12 27.23
N LYS A 172 7.71 -7.63 27.83
CA LYS A 172 7.65 -8.12 29.22
C LYS A 172 6.96 -9.48 29.24
N PRO A 173 7.35 -10.39 30.15
CA PRO A 173 6.61 -11.62 30.36
C PRO A 173 5.12 -11.33 30.60
N ASN A 174 4.25 -12.04 29.87
CA ASN A 174 2.80 -11.96 30.02
C ASN A 174 2.20 -10.56 29.77
N SER A 175 2.84 -9.71 28.96
CA SER A 175 2.31 -8.41 28.53
C SER A 175 2.30 -8.31 27.00
N TYR A 176 1.16 -7.94 26.46
CA TYR A 176 0.94 -7.74 25.03
C TYR A 176 0.60 -6.26 24.81
N GLU A 177 1.49 -5.53 24.15
CA GLU A 177 1.32 -4.12 23.82
C GLU A 177 1.03 -4.01 22.31
N MET A 178 -0.23 -3.71 21.96
CA MET A 178 -0.67 -3.51 20.58
C MET A 178 -0.06 -2.23 19.98
N PRO A 179 0.17 -2.18 18.65
CA PRO A 179 0.58 -0.96 17.98
C PRO A 179 -0.55 0.09 18.01
N VAL A 180 -0.18 1.37 17.97
CA VAL A 180 -1.14 2.43 17.62
C VAL A 180 -1.46 2.27 16.14
N GLN A 181 -2.73 2.21 15.78
CA GLN A 181 -3.15 1.93 14.41
C GLN A 181 -3.83 3.15 13.75
N ALA A 182 -3.69 3.24 12.44
CA ALA A 182 -4.46 4.11 11.56
C ALA A 182 -4.79 3.35 10.27
N VAL A 183 -5.91 3.67 9.64
CA VAL A 183 -6.27 3.19 8.31
C VAL A 183 -6.45 4.38 7.38
N MET A 184 -5.98 4.27 6.15
CA MET A 184 -6.19 5.26 5.10
C MET A 184 -6.88 4.61 3.91
N PHE A 185 -7.97 5.21 3.47
CA PHE A 185 -8.69 4.84 2.25
C PHE A 185 -8.34 5.85 1.16
N LEU A 186 -7.80 5.37 0.04
CA LEU A 186 -7.39 6.23 -1.07
C LEU A 186 -8.55 6.67 -1.96
N GLU A 187 -9.55 5.81 -2.11
CA GLU A 187 -10.71 6.02 -2.99
C GLU A 187 -11.98 6.26 -2.16
N GLU A 188 -12.84 7.16 -2.64
CA GLU A 188 -14.12 7.44 -2.02
C GLU A 188 -15.05 6.24 -2.17
N HIS A 189 -15.70 5.83 -1.08
CA HIS A 189 -16.71 4.79 -1.12
C HIS A 189 -17.80 5.07 -0.07
N PRO A 190 -19.10 4.97 -0.42
CA PRO A 190 -20.20 5.33 0.47
C PRO A 190 -20.25 4.48 1.75
N ASP A 191 -19.74 3.24 1.68
CA ASP A 191 -19.73 2.30 2.80
C ASP A 191 -18.47 2.39 3.68
N ILE A 192 -17.64 3.44 3.55
CA ILE A 192 -16.48 3.63 4.43
C ILE A 192 -16.92 4.27 5.75
N GLU A 193 -16.94 3.44 6.80
CA GLU A 193 -17.24 3.82 8.17
C GLU A 193 -15.98 4.05 9.01
N ASP A 194 -16.13 4.74 10.15
CA ASP A 194 -15.04 4.86 11.12
C ASP A 194 -14.74 3.47 11.74
N GLN A 195 -13.46 3.15 11.91
CA GLN A 195 -13.05 1.82 12.33
C GLN A 195 -13.12 1.67 13.85
N GLU A 196 -14.33 1.46 14.35
CA GLU A 196 -14.64 1.30 15.76
C GLU A 196 -15.15 -0.11 16.06
N MET A 197 -14.73 -0.68 17.20
CA MET A 197 -15.19 -1.99 17.65
C MET A 197 -15.19 -2.12 19.17
N THR A 198 -16.17 -2.85 19.69
CA THR A 198 -16.23 -3.25 21.10
C THR A 198 -15.73 -4.68 21.26
N VAL A 199 -14.73 -4.88 22.12
CA VAL A 199 -14.23 -6.19 22.52
C VAL A 199 -14.82 -6.57 23.87
N THR A 200 -15.71 -7.56 23.91
CA THR A 200 -16.27 -8.12 25.15
C THR A 200 -15.40 -9.28 25.63
N LEU A 201 -14.85 -9.15 26.84
CA LEU A 201 -14.04 -10.17 27.49
C LEU A 201 -14.93 -11.25 28.15
N PRO A 202 -14.41 -12.46 28.44
CA PRO A 202 -15.19 -13.54 29.05
C PRO A 202 -15.77 -13.22 30.44
N ASN A 203 -15.21 -12.23 31.13
CA ASN A 203 -15.73 -11.72 32.41
C ASN A 203 -16.88 -10.70 32.23
N GLY A 204 -17.27 -10.39 30.99
CA GLY A 204 -18.29 -9.40 30.65
C GLY A 204 -17.79 -7.95 30.57
N GLU A 205 -16.48 -7.71 30.73
CA GLU A 205 -15.90 -6.37 30.56
C GLU A 205 -15.81 -6.01 29.07
N GLU A 206 -16.25 -4.82 28.71
CA GLU A 206 -16.19 -4.30 27.35
C GLU A 206 -15.06 -3.28 27.22
N LYS A 207 -14.33 -3.36 26.10
CA LYS A 207 -13.30 -2.40 25.72
C LYS A 207 -13.58 -1.86 24.33
N GLU A 208 -13.71 -0.54 24.24
CA GLU A 208 -13.75 0.17 22.97
C GLU A 208 -12.35 0.20 22.37
N TYR A 209 -12.28 -0.15 21.08
CA TYR A 209 -11.08 -0.11 20.27
C TYR A 209 -11.40 0.67 19.00
N SER A 210 -10.84 1.87 18.91
CA SER A 210 -11.03 2.77 17.77
C SER A 210 -9.69 2.95 17.06
N VAL A 211 -9.73 2.90 15.73
CA VAL A 211 -8.59 3.10 14.83
C VAL A 211 -8.86 4.36 14.01
N LYS A 212 -7.87 5.26 13.92
CA LYS A 212 -8.01 6.50 13.15
C LYS A 212 -8.31 6.17 11.69
N THR A 213 -9.45 6.63 11.18
CA THR A 213 -9.85 6.51 9.77
C THR A 213 -9.48 7.77 9.01
N ILE A 214 -8.63 7.63 7.98
CA ILE A 214 -8.22 8.70 7.08
C ILE A 214 -8.93 8.52 5.74
N ARG A 215 -9.75 9.51 5.38
CA ARG A 215 -10.43 9.60 4.08
C ARG A 215 -9.57 10.44 3.15
N PHE A 216 -8.69 9.79 2.38
CA PHE A 216 -7.63 10.52 1.68
C PHE A 216 -8.16 11.47 0.59
N TRP A 217 -9.30 11.15 -0.01
CA TRP A 217 -9.96 12.00 -1.02
C TRP A 217 -10.42 13.37 -0.48
N GLU A 218 -10.50 13.54 0.84
CA GLU A 218 -10.83 14.83 1.47
C GLU A 218 -9.64 15.80 1.47
N TYR A 219 -8.42 15.31 1.20
CA TYR A 219 -7.22 16.14 1.15
C TYR A 219 -6.98 16.73 -0.24
N SER A 220 -6.83 18.05 -0.28
CA SER A 220 -6.26 18.78 -1.41
C SER A 220 -4.73 18.83 -1.33
N VAL A 221 -4.07 19.08 -2.46
CA VAL A 221 -2.63 19.35 -2.53
C VAL A 221 -2.19 20.40 -1.51
N GLU A 222 -2.92 21.50 -1.40
CA GLU A 222 -2.62 22.58 -0.44
C GLU A 222 -2.78 22.12 1.02
N SER A 223 -3.83 21.35 1.33
CA SER A 223 -3.99 20.81 2.69
C SER A 223 -2.85 19.86 3.07
N LEU A 224 -2.38 19.01 2.15
CA LEU A 224 -1.24 18.12 2.41
C LEU A 224 0.05 18.92 2.67
N ILE A 225 0.26 20.02 1.93
CA ILE A 225 1.41 20.90 2.14
C ILE A 225 1.34 21.59 3.51
N ASN A 226 0.16 22.11 3.87
CA ASN A 226 -0.05 22.82 5.14
C ASN A 226 0.16 21.89 6.34
N GLU A 227 -0.36 20.65 6.27
CA GLU A 227 -0.17 19.62 7.30
C GLU A 227 1.19 18.90 7.19
N LYS A 228 2.04 19.30 6.24
CA LYS A 228 3.38 18.75 6.02
C LYS A 228 3.38 17.24 5.71
N MET A 229 2.29 16.75 5.13
CA MET A 229 2.12 15.37 4.67
C MET A 229 2.68 15.19 3.27
N TYR A 230 3.92 15.65 3.06
CA TYR A 230 4.51 15.78 1.73
C TYR A 230 4.60 14.44 1.01
N CYS A 231 4.91 13.36 1.72
CA CYS A 231 5.02 12.02 1.13
C CYS A 231 3.73 11.53 0.44
N LEU A 232 2.57 12.11 0.77
CA LEU A 232 1.29 11.73 0.17
C LEU A 232 0.94 12.51 -1.10
N LEU A 233 1.71 13.56 -1.45
CA LEU A 233 1.43 14.40 -2.63
C LEU A 233 1.28 13.60 -3.92
N PRO A 234 2.14 12.61 -4.23
CA PRO A 234 2.00 11.79 -5.43
C PRO A 234 0.70 11.00 -5.50
N LEU A 235 0.09 10.68 -4.35
CA LEU A 235 -1.14 9.88 -4.29
C LEU A 235 -2.39 10.69 -4.60
N THR A 236 -2.32 12.03 -4.67
CA THR A 236 -3.53 12.87 -4.92
C THR A 236 -4.19 12.61 -6.27
N ILE A 237 -3.46 12.04 -7.24
CA ILE A 237 -4.00 11.64 -8.55
C ILE A 237 -4.74 10.29 -8.50
N PHE A 238 -4.74 9.58 -7.37
CA PHE A 238 -5.38 8.27 -7.26
C PHE A 238 -6.90 8.33 -7.47
N LYS A 239 -7.55 9.46 -7.14
CA LYS A 239 -8.98 9.71 -7.40
C LYS A 239 -9.36 9.50 -8.88
N TYR A 240 -8.44 9.78 -9.81
CA TYR A 240 -8.70 9.63 -11.24
C TYR A 240 -8.84 8.16 -11.65
N LYS A 241 -8.31 7.20 -10.88
CA LYS A 241 -8.52 5.77 -11.13
C LYS A 241 -10.01 5.43 -11.09
N GLN A 242 -10.70 5.84 -10.03
CA GLN A 242 -12.13 5.60 -9.86
C GLN A 242 -12.95 6.33 -10.93
N GLU A 243 -12.61 7.60 -11.24
CA GLU A 243 -13.28 8.37 -12.29
C GLU A 243 -13.13 7.72 -13.67
N LEU A 244 -11.90 7.37 -14.08
CA LEU A 244 -11.62 6.70 -15.35
C LEU A 244 -12.29 5.34 -15.44
N GLN A 245 -12.25 4.55 -14.37
CA GLN A 245 -12.90 3.24 -14.31
C GLN A 245 -14.43 3.35 -14.43
N SER A 246 -15.03 4.39 -13.83
CA SER A 246 -16.47 4.62 -13.93
C SER A 246 -16.93 4.91 -15.37
N ILE A 247 -16.11 5.63 -16.14
CA ILE A 247 -16.37 5.94 -17.56
C ILE A 247 -16.08 4.71 -18.42
N ALA A 248 -14.99 3.98 -18.16
CA ALA A 248 -14.62 2.80 -18.95
C ALA A 248 -15.62 1.64 -18.82
N ASN A 249 -16.34 1.55 -17.71
CA ASN A 249 -17.29 0.46 -17.42
C ASN A 249 -18.72 0.73 -17.89
N SER A 250 -19.02 1.86 -18.55
CA SER A 250 -20.37 2.08 -19.06
C SER A 250 -20.66 1.19 -20.29
N ASN A 251 -21.90 0.66 -20.34
CA ASN A 251 -22.27 -0.51 -21.16
C ASN A 251 -22.34 -0.27 -22.69
N ASN A 252 -21.70 0.74 -23.27
CA ASN A 252 -21.55 0.90 -24.72
C ASN A 252 -20.48 1.98 -25.06
N PRO A 253 -19.26 1.59 -25.51
CA PRO A 253 -18.22 2.53 -25.93
C PRO A 253 -18.60 3.27 -27.21
N ASP A 254 -19.43 4.31 -27.04
CA ASP A 254 -19.75 5.29 -28.04
C ASP A 254 -18.64 6.35 -28.10
N LYS A 255 -18.56 7.11 -29.20
CA LYS A 255 -17.62 8.25 -29.36
C LYS A 255 -17.65 9.25 -28.20
N LYS A 256 -18.75 9.30 -27.45
CA LYS A 256 -18.91 10.15 -26.27
C LYS A 256 -18.03 9.66 -25.12
N GLU A 257 -18.00 8.36 -24.85
CA GLU A 257 -17.19 7.78 -23.77
C GLU A 257 -15.69 7.96 -24.05
N LEU A 258 -15.26 7.78 -25.30
CA LEU A 258 -13.87 8.04 -25.70
C LEU A 258 -13.47 9.50 -25.45
N LYS A 259 -14.35 10.45 -25.79
CA LYS A 259 -14.11 11.88 -25.53
C LYS A 259 -14.09 12.21 -24.04
N ASP A 260 -14.93 11.54 -23.25
CA ASP A 260 -14.98 11.73 -21.80
C ASP A 260 -13.72 11.14 -21.13
N LEU A 261 -13.22 9.99 -21.59
CA LEU A 261 -11.92 9.41 -21.20
C LEU A 261 -10.75 10.32 -21.58
N GLU A 262 -10.73 10.86 -22.81
CA GLU A 262 -9.75 11.86 -23.26
C GLU A 262 -9.73 13.09 -22.35
N GLY A 263 -10.92 13.60 -21.99
CA GLY A 263 -11.09 14.72 -21.08
C GLY A 263 -10.51 14.42 -19.70
N LYS A 264 -10.90 13.30 -19.09
CA LYS A 264 -10.36 12.88 -17.78
C LYS A 264 -8.86 12.61 -17.82
N ALA A 265 -8.34 12.02 -18.89
CA ALA A 265 -6.91 11.80 -19.06
C ALA A 265 -6.13 13.12 -19.21
N THR A 266 -6.75 14.16 -19.75
CA THR A 266 -6.17 15.52 -19.77
C THR A 266 -6.12 16.09 -18.37
N GLU A 267 -7.21 16.01 -17.61
CA GLU A 267 -7.25 16.48 -16.22
C GLU A 267 -6.26 15.73 -15.32
N LEU A 268 -6.11 14.41 -15.49
CA LEU A 268 -5.09 13.62 -14.79
C LEU A 268 -3.68 14.14 -15.09
N ARG A 269 -3.36 14.45 -16.36
CA ARG A 269 -2.05 14.99 -16.74
C ARG A 269 -1.81 16.37 -16.12
N GLU A 270 -2.81 17.24 -16.15
CA GLU A 270 -2.75 18.58 -15.55
C GLU A 270 -2.56 18.50 -14.03
N ALA A 271 -3.31 17.63 -13.35
CA ALA A 271 -3.17 17.40 -11.91
C ALA A 271 -1.80 16.83 -11.55
N ALA A 272 -1.28 15.87 -12.32
CA ALA A 272 0.08 15.36 -12.11
C ALA A 272 1.13 16.46 -12.32
N GLN A 273 0.96 17.32 -13.34
CA GLN A 273 1.87 18.45 -13.56
C GLN A 273 1.82 19.47 -12.41
N GLU A 274 0.65 19.76 -11.86
CA GLU A 274 0.49 20.62 -10.68
C GLU A 274 1.27 20.05 -9.48
N VAL A 275 1.10 18.76 -9.20
CA VAL A 275 1.79 18.06 -8.11
C VAL A 275 3.31 18.08 -8.32
N GLU A 276 3.78 17.82 -9.54
CA GLU A 276 5.20 17.91 -9.91
C GLU A 276 5.78 19.31 -9.59
N ILE A 277 5.09 20.37 -10.00
CA ILE A 277 5.51 21.76 -9.73
C ILE A 277 5.60 22.00 -8.22
N LYS A 278 4.61 21.54 -7.43
CA LYS A 278 4.63 21.69 -5.97
C LYS A 278 5.78 20.94 -5.32
N ILE A 279 6.06 19.72 -5.78
CA ILE A 279 7.19 18.92 -5.30
C ILE A 279 8.52 19.64 -5.57
N GLN A 280 8.70 20.19 -6.78
CA GLN A 280 9.88 20.98 -7.14
C GLN A 280 10.01 22.27 -6.32
N GLN A 281 8.89 22.93 -6.01
CA GLN A 281 8.87 24.12 -5.13
C GLN A 281 9.31 23.77 -3.70
N LEU A 282 8.76 22.70 -3.12
CA LEU A 282 9.17 22.23 -1.79
C LEU A 282 10.67 21.92 -1.74
N ARG A 283 11.22 21.37 -2.82
CA ARG A 283 12.65 21.13 -2.93
C ARG A 283 13.45 22.44 -3.01
N ALA A 284 13.04 23.38 -3.86
CA ALA A 284 13.69 24.68 -4.02
C ALA A 284 13.72 25.48 -2.71
N GLU A 285 12.69 25.33 -1.89
CA GLU A 285 12.57 25.93 -0.55
C GLU A 285 13.33 25.15 0.54
N ASN A 286 14.00 24.05 0.19
CA ASN A 286 14.70 23.14 1.10
C ASN A 286 13.78 22.51 2.18
N VAL A 287 12.50 22.34 1.87
CA VAL A 287 11.53 21.65 2.72
C VAL A 287 11.74 20.13 2.68
N ILE A 288 12.02 19.60 1.48
CA ILE A 288 12.35 18.19 1.22
C ILE A 288 13.76 18.05 0.63
N LEU A 289 14.33 16.84 0.72
CA LEU A 289 15.65 16.52 0.16
C LEU A 289 15.57 16.24 -1.35
N GLU A 290 16.71 16.31 -2.03
CA GLU A 290 16.81 15.97 -3.48
C GLU A 290 16.38 14.52 -3.73
N ASP A 291 16.90 13.58 -2.94
CA ASP A 291 16.56 12.17 -3.07
C ASP A 291 15.07 11.92 -2.80
N ASP A 292 14.47 12.65 -1.86
CA ASP A 292 13.03 12.55 -1.60
C ASP A 292 12.23 13.04 -2.81
N MET A 293 12.59 14.19 -3.37
CA MET A 293 11.97 14.75 -4.57
C MET A 293 12.03 13.73 -5.72
N ASN A 294 13.19 13.11 -5.96
CA ASN A 294 13.36 12.13 -7.04
C ASN A 294 12.43 10.92 -6.87
N VAL A 295 12.34 10.37 -5.66
CA VAL A 295 11.43 9.23 -5.37
C VAL A 295 9.97 9.65 -5.53
N MET A 296 9.59 10.83 -5.06
CA MET A 296 8.22 11.35 -5.18
C MET A 296 7.81 11.59 -6.63
N LEU A 297 8.70 12.15 -7.46
CA LEU A 297 8.47 12.35 -8.89
C LEU A 297 8.41 11.03 -9.66
N SER A 298 9.22 10.05 -9.28
CA SER A 298 9.14 8.68 -9.84
C SER A 298 7.80 8.04 -9.49
N ALA A 299 7.39 8.09 -8.23
CA ALA A 299 6.09 7.58 -7.77
C ALA A 299 4.91 8.22 -8.53
N LEU A 300 4.94 9.54 -8.70
CA LEU A 300 3.93 10.28 -9.45
C LEU A 300 3.90 9.87 -10.92
N THR A 301 5.07 9.72 -11.54
CA THR A 301 5.21 9.32 -12.94
C THR A 301 4.70 7.90 -13.16
N ASP A 302 5.11 6.95 -12.33
CA ASP A 302 4.69 5.56 -12.38
C ASP A 302 3.17 5.45 -12.26
N LEU A 303 2.57 6.15 -11.28
CA LEU A 303 1.12 6.14 -11.06
C LEU A 303 0.38 6.75 -12.26
N LYS A 304 0.81 7.93 -12.72
CA LYS A 304 0.21 8.60 -13.89
C LYS A 304 0.27 7.72 -15.13
N ASN A 305 1.43 7.15 -15.43
CA ASN A 305 1.63 6.31 -16.61
C ASN A 305 0.77 5.05 -16.55
N HIS A 306 0.75 4.37 -15.41
CA HIS A 306 -0.11 3.20 -15.20
C HIS A 306 -1.60 3.52 -15.43
N LEU A 307 -2.10 4.62 -14.88
CA LEU A 307 -3.50 5.01 -15.07
C LEU A 307 -3.81 5.34 -16.55
N LEU A 308 -2.90 6.04 -17.24
CA LEU A 308 -3.07 6.36 -18.65
C LEU A 308 -3.02 5.11 -19.53
N GLU A 309 -2.03 4.24 -19.33
CA GLU A 309 -1.87 2.98 -20.08
C GLU A 309 -3.08 2.05 -19.85
N LYS A 310 -3.60 1.98 -18.63
CA LYS A 310 -4.73 1.12 -18.27
C LYS A 310 -6.04 1.56 -18.92
N PHE A 311 -6.34 2.86 -18.91
CA PHE A 311 -7.66 3.36 -19.32
C PHE A 311 -7.68 4.02 -20.70
N VAL A 312 -6.54 4.50 -21.19
CA VAL A 312 -6.45 5.23 -22.45
C VAL A 312 -5.16 4.87 -23.24
N PRO A 313 -4.96 3.58 -23.58
CA PRO A 313 -3.72 3.08 -24.18
C PRO A 313 -3.41 3.69 -25.56
N ASP A 314 -4.44 4.08 -26.33
CA ASP A 314 -4.28 4.64 -27.68
C ASP A 314 -3.80 6.11 -27.69
N LEU A 315 -3.71 6.76 -26.51
CA LEU A 315 -3.26 8.14 -26.34
C LEU A 315 -1.91 8.26 -25.59
N TYR A 316 -1.23 7.13 -25.43
CA TYR A 316 0.06 7.01 -24.75
C TYR A 316 1.18 6.78 -25.76
#